data_AF-A0A849QKF6-F1
#
_entry.id   AF-A0A849QKF6-F1
#
_cell.length_a   1.000
_cell.length_b   1.000
_cell.length_c   1.000
_cell.angle_alpha   90.00
_cell.angle_beta   90.00
_cell.angle_gamma   90.00
#
_symmetry.space_group_name_H-M   'P 1'
#
loop_
_entity.id
_entity.type
_entity.pdbx_description
1 polymer ?
#
loop_
_entity_poly.entity_id
_entity_poly.type
_entity_poly.pdbx_seq_one_letter_code
_entity_poly.pdbx_strand_id
1 'polypeptide(L)'
;MKYPKINTIWKRDENDDFRIIEGDYSKFEFTTVKEWHITEKIDGTNIRVIYKNGFVSFGGRTDNSQIPAHLYEYLQRTFTLQIMNESFGDNDVILFGEGYGPKIQKGGGLYRDDVGFILFDAYVDGWWVLRDSIEDISSKIGIDCVPLIGTMDIDEVVKYVQSKPNSLISKKTKTMEGIIARSHPLLLFRNGDPLMWKLKVRDYKEEKS
;
A
#
# COMPACT_ATOMS: atom_id res chain seq x y z
N MET A 1 0.52 -12.23 10.85
CA MET A 1 1.13 -10.88 10.98
C MET A 1 0.13 -9.81 10.52
N LYS A 2 0.19 -8.58 11.08
CA LYS A 2 -0.57 -7.41 10.58
C LYS A 2 0.37 -6.53 9.76
N TYR A 3 -0.14 -5.83 8.76
CA TYR A 3 0.68 -4.88 8.02
C TYR A 3 1.13 -3.72 8.94
N PRO A 4 2.37 -3.23 8.84
CA PRO A 4 2.86 -2.15 9.69
C PRO A 4 2.04 -0.85 9.54
N LYS A 5 2.00 -0.04 10.60
CA LYS A 5 1.40 1.29 10.51
C LYS A 5 2.39 2.24 9.83
N ILE A 6 1.99 2.78 8.69
CA ILE A 6 2.80 3.76 7.95
C ILE A 6 2.54 5.17 8.50
N ASN A 7 3.60 5.85 8.94
CA ASN A 7 3.57 7.25 9.40
C ASN A 7 3.64 8.22 8.22
N THR A 8 3.15 9.44 8.42
CA THR A 8 3.44 10.55 7.48
C THR A 8 4.93 10.91 7.59
N ILE A 9 5.58 11.42 6.53
CA ILE A 9 6.98 11.87 6.59
C ILE A 9 7.21 12.94 7.67
N TRP A 10 6.29 13.90 7.76
CA TRP A 10 6.29 15.01 8.71
C TRP A 10 5.50 14.71 9.99
N LYS A 11 5.89 15.34 11.10
CA LYS A 11 5.06 15.47 12.31
C LYS A 11 3.80 16.28 12.01
N ARG A 12 2.85 16.20 12.93
CA ARG A 12 1.59 16.95 12.86
C ARG A 12 1.42 17.80 14.11
N ASP A 13 0.91 19.01 13.92
CA ASP A 13 0.55 19.89 15.03
C ASP A 13 -0.84 19.51 15.55
N GLU A 14 -0.91 18.94 16.76
CA GLU A 14 -2.18 18.56 17.39
C GLU A 14 -3.04 19.78 17.77
N ASN A 15 -2.46 20.97 17.85
CA ASN A 15 -3.15 22.21 18.17
C ASN A 15 -3.68 22.96 16.94
N ASP A 16 -3.23 22.59 15.74
CA ASP A 16 -3.62 23.20 14.47
C ASP A 16 -4.16 22.15 13.49
N ASP A 17 -5.34 21.59 13.79
CA ASP A 17 -6.09 20.64 12.94
C ASP A 17 -5.24 19.47 12.38
N PHE A 18 -4.22 19.03 13.12
CA PHE A 18 -3.29 17.99 12.69
C PHE A 18 -2.58 18.29 11.36
N ARG A 19 -2.33 19.58 11.06
CA ARG A 19 -1.54 20.02 9.91
C ARG A 19 -0.11 19.49 9.99
N ILE A 20 0.49 19.25 8.82
CA ILE A 20 1.88 18.79 8.74
C ILE A 20 2.84 19.93 9.08
N ILE A 21 3.90 19.62 9.83
CA ILE A 21 5.00 20.54 10.13
C ILE A 21 6.14 20.17 9.19
N GLU A 22 6.19 20.80 8.01
CA GLU A 22 7.22 20.50 7.01
C GLU A 22 8.63 20.71 7.57
N GLY A 23 9.54 19.79 7.26
CA GLY A 23 10.90 19.77 7.79
C GLY A 23 11.05 19.11 9.16
N ASP A 24 9.97 18.94 9.94
CA ASP A 24 10.01 18.18 11.19
C ASP A 24 9.64 16.71 10.96
N TYR A 25 10.65 15.86 10.79
CA TYR A 25 10.47 14.44 10.49
C TYR A 25 9.77 13.67 11.60
N SER A 26 8.80 12.82 11.25
CA SER A 26 8.06 12.01 12.23
C SER A 26 8.85 10.82 12.78
N LYS A 27 9.93 10.44 12.09
CA LYS A 27 10.92 9.43 12.50
C LYS A 27 12.31 9.91 12.11
N PHE A 28 13.27 9.68 13.00
CA PHE A 28 14.67 10.06 12.78
C PHE A 28 15.28 9.30 11.60
N GLU A 29 14.93 8.02 11.45
CA GLU A 29 15.42 7.13 10.39
C GLU A 29 15.05 7.61 8.98
N PHE A 30 14.03 8.46 8.84
CA PHE A 30 13.69 9.03 7.53
C PHE A 30 14.75 10.00 7.01
N THR A 31 15.58 10.57 7.89
CA THR A 31 16.64 11.51 7.53
C THR A 31 17.88 10.85 6.93
N THR A 32 18.02 9.53 7.05
CA THR A 32 19.24 8.80 6.67
C THR A 32 19.15 8.15 5.29
N VAL A 33 17.95 8.04 4.74
CA VAL A 33 17.68 7.41 3.44
C VAL A 33 17.71 8.47 2.35
N LYS A 34 18.50 8.23 1.31
CA LYS A 34 18.66 9.16 0.18
C LYS A 34 17.61 8.96 -0.90
N GLU A 35 17.24 7.72 -1.17
CA GLU A 35 16.37 7.34 -2.28
C GLU A 35 15.20 6.49 -1.80
N TRP A 36 14.04 6.75 -2.39
CA TRP A 36 12.78 6.11 -2.03
C TRP A 36 12.10 5.59 -3.28
N HIS A 37 11.70 4.32 -3.27
CA HIS A 37 10.76 3.76 -4.22
C HIS A 37 9.36 4.28 -3.92
N ILE A 38 8.76 4.97 -4.88
CA ILE A 38 7.49 5.66 -4.73
C ILE A 38 6.40 4.88 -5.45
N THR A 39 5.32 4.57 -4.73
CA THR A 39 4.13 3.93 -5.29
C THR A 39 2.89 4.74 -4.94
N GLU A 40 1.85 4.67 -5.76
CA GLU A 40 0.57 5.30 -5.44
C GLU A 40 0.00 4.72 -4.13
N LYS A 41 -0.48 5.58 -3.25
CA LYS A 41 -1.32 5.16 -2.14
C LYS A 41 -2.76 5.00 -2.64
N ILE A 42 -3.23 3.76 -2.69
CA ILE A 42 -4.59 3.45 -3.11
C ILE A 42 -5.57 3.68 -1.94
N ASP A 43 -6.74 4.23 -2.28
CA ASP A 43 -7.83 4.51 -1.34
C ASP A 43 -8.88 3.39 -1.41
N GLY A 44 -8.77 2.42 -0.52
CA GLY A 44 -9.66 1.27 -0.44
C GLY A 44 -9.75 0.70 0.98
N THR A 45 -9.56 -0.61 1.09
CA THR A 45 -9.45 -1.29 2.37
C THR A 45 -8.26 -2.25 2.36
N ASN A 46 -7.45 -2.24 3.41
CA ASN A 46 -6.31 -3.13 3.52
C ASN A 46 -6.77 -4.59 3.63
N ILE A 47 -6.20 -5.45 2.78
CA ILE A 47 -6.45 -6.89 2.73
C ILE A 47 -5.13 -7.65 2.91
N ARG A 48 -5.23 -8.74 3.66
CA ARG A 48 -4.22 -9.78 3.84
C ARG A 48 -4.76 -11.06 3.20
N VAL A 49 -4.05 -11.58 2.21
CA VAL A 49 -4.23 -12.95 1.72
C VAL A 49 -3.17 -13.80 2.39
N ILE A 50 -3.59 -14.78 3.19
CA ILE A 50 -2.71 -15.58 4.04
C ILE A 50 -2.73 -17.00 3.49
N TYR A 51 -1.57 -17.48 3.06
CA TYR A 51 -1.35 -18.87 2.69
C TYR A 51 -0.39 -19.49 3.69
N LYS A 52 -0.87 -20.47 4.44
CA LYS A 52 -0.13 -21.06 5.56
C LYS A 52 -0.57 -22.50 5.79
N ASN A 53 0.40 -23.40 5.95
CA ASN A 53 0.16 -24.84 6.17
C ASN A 53 -0.80 -25.44 5.12
N GLY A 54 -0.73 -25.02 3.86
CA GLY A 54 -1.62 -25.48 2.80
C GLY A 54 -3.07 -24.95 2.90
N PHE A 55 -3.33 -23.90 3.67
CA PHE A 55 -4.65 -23.25 3.76
C PHE A 55 -4.59 -21.79 3.31
N VAL A 56 -5.63 -21.35 2.60
CA VAL A 56 -5.83 -19.94 2.24
C VAL A 56 -6.87 -19.32 3.16
N SER A 57 -6.57 -18.14 3.69
CA SER A 57 -7.50 -17.33 4.48
C SER A 57 -7.34 -15.85 4.17
N PHE A 58 -8.36 -15.05 4.47
CA PHE A 58 -8.39 -13.61 4.20
C PHE A 58 -8.64 -12.82 5.47
N GLY A 59 -7.94 -11.70 5.63
CA GLY A 59 -8.13 -10.79 6.76
C GLY A 59 -8.04 -9.33 6.33
N GLY A 60 -8.73 -8.43 7.03
CA GLY A 60 -8.56 -6.99 6.82
C GLY A 60 -7.34 -6.42 7.58
N ARG A 61 -7.31 -5.10 7.78
CA ARG A 61 -6.24 -4.38 8.52
C ARG A 61 -5.94 -4.95 9.91
N THR A 62 -6.99 -5.36 10.60
CA THR A 62 -6.97 -6.06 11.89
C THR A 62 -7.70 -7.38 11.75
N ASP A 63 -7.55 -8.29 12.72
CA ASP A 63 -8.17 -9.62 12.66
C ASP A 63 -9.70 -9.55 12.84
N ASN A 64 -10.20 -8.46 13.44
CA ASN A 64 -11.63 -8.19 13.60
C ASN A 64 -12.22 -7.35 12.44
N SER A 65 -11.41 -6.95 11.46
CA SER A 65 -11.88 -6.13 10.34
C SER A 65 -12.84 -6.93 9.46
N GLN A 66 -14.02 -6.37 9.22
CA GLN A 66 -15.00 -6.97 8.33
C GLN A 66 -14.63 -6.68 6.87
N ILE A 67 -14.53 -7.74 6.06
CA ILE A 67 -14.32 -7.64 4.62
C ILE A 67 -15.70 -7.59 3.95
N PRO A 68 -16.00 -6.59 3.10
CA PRO A 68 -17.25 -6.56 2.36
C PRO A 68 -17.48 -7.85 1.55
N ALA A 69 -18.69 -8.41 1.60
CA ALA A 69 -19.00 -9.72 1.02
C ALA A 69 -18.58 -9.87 -0.45
N HIS A 70 -18.89 -8.86 -1.28
CA HIS A 70 -18.52 -8.86 -2.71
C HIS A 70 -17.00 -8.84 -2.95
N LEU A 71 -16.23 -8.18 -2.08
CA LEU A 71 -14.76 -8.23 -2.12
C LEU A 71 -14.28 -9.61 -1.67
N TYR A 72 -14.89 -10.18 -0.63
CA TYR A 72 -14.54 -11.52 -0.15
C TYR A 72 -14.76 -12.60 -1.22
N GLU A 73 -15.89 -12.55 -1.94
CA GLU A 73 -16.17 -13.44 -3.07
C GLU A 73 -15.12 -13.31 -4.19
N TYR A 74 -14.72 -12.07 -4.51
CA TYR A 74 -13.63 -11.82 -5.46
C TYR A 74 -12.31 -12.45 -4.99
N LEU A 75 -11.96 -12.29 -3.70
CA LEU A 75 -10.74 -12.86 -3.12
C LEU A 75 -10.76 -14.39 -3.19
N GLN A 76 -11.88 -15.03 -2.84
CA GLN A 76 -12.02 -16.49 -2.90
C GLN A 76 -11.84 -17.05 -4.32
N ARG A 77 -12.39 -16.36 -5.32
CA ARG A 77 -12.25 -16.76 -6.73
C ARG A 77 -10.82 -16.56 -7.25
N THR A 78 -10.14 -15.53 -6.77
CA THR A 78 -8.80 -15.14 -7.27
C THR A 78 -7.69 -15.95 -6.61
N PHE A 79 -7.76 -16.13 -5.29
CA PHE A 79 -6.71 -16.79 -4.51
C PHE A 79 -7.16 -18.20 -4.12
N THR A 80 -7.31 -19.06 -5.11
CA THR A 80 -7.67 -20.47 -4.87
C THR A 80 -6.49 -21.22 -4.24
N LEU A 81 -6.77 -22.30 -3.51
CA LEU A 81 -5.72 -23.14 -2.95
C LEU A 81 -4.74 -23.64 -4.03
N GLN A 82 -5.26 -24.00 -5.20
CA GLN A 82 -4.44 -24.44 -6.33
C GLN A 82 -3.46 -23.34 -6.76
N ILE A 83 -3.94 -22.12 -7.03
CA ILE A 83 -3.11 -21.00 -7.46
C ILE A 83 -2.05 -20.67 -6.41
N MET A 84 -2.43 -20.64 -5.12
CA MET A 84 -1.50 -20.33 -4.03
C MET A 84 -0.44 -21.42 -3.87
N ASN A 85 -0.82 -22.70 -3.97
CA ASN A 85 0.10 -23.83 -3.88
C ASN A 85 1.07 -23.89 -5.08
N GLU A 86 0.58 -23.69 -6.31
CA GLU A 86 1.43 -23.58 -7.51
C GLU A 86 2.36 -22.36 -7.45
N SER A 87 1.91 -21.29 -6.78
CA SER A 87 2.68 -20.06 -6.63
C SER A 87 3.81 -20.19 -5.61
N PHE A 88 3.53 -20.82 -4.46
CA PHE A 88 4.38 -20.72 -3.27
C PHE A 88 4.85 -22.06 -2.68
N GLY A 89 4.32 -23.20 -3.13
CA GLY A 89 4.69 -24.51 -2.59
C GLY A 89 4.42 -24.60 -1.09
N ASP A 90 5.43 -24.98 -0.31
CA ASP A 90 5.31 -25.15 1.15
C ASP A 90 5.58 -23.85 1.94
N ASN A 91 5.84 -22.73 1.26
CA ASN A 91 6.21 -21.48 1.91
C ASN A 91 5.01 -20.84 2.63
N ASP A 92 5.26 -20.27 3.81
CA ASP A 92 4.31 -19.45 4.55
C ASP A 92 4.29 -18.03 3.96
N VAL A 93 3.14 -17.62 3.43
CA VAL A 93 3.00 -16.36 2.67
C VAL A 93 1.87 -15.50 3.22
N ILE A 94 2.15 -14.19 3.31
CA ILE A 94 1.14 -13.16 3.49
C ILE A 94 1.31 -12.15 2.37
N LEU A 95 0.33 -12.06 1.47
CA LEU A 95 0.23 -11.00 0.49
C LEU A 95 -0.56 -9.84 1.10
N PHE A 96 0.00 -8.63 1.00
CA PHE A 96 -0.64 -7.40 1.42
C PHE A 96 -1.02 -6.60 0.18
N GLY A 97 -2.31 -6.25 0.12
CA GLY A 97 -2.84 -5.44 -0.95
C GLY A 97 -4.00 -4.59 -0.49
N GLU A 98 -4.48 -3.76 -1.41
CA GLU A 98 -5.65 -2.94 -1.21
C GLU A 98 -6.82 -3.57 -1.96
N GLY A 99 -7.88 -3.92 -1.23
CA GLY A 99 -9.19 -4.14 -1.84
C GLY A 99 -9.75 -2.80 -2.27
N TYR A 100 -10.14 -2.65 -3.53
CA TYR A 100 -10.54 -1.35 -4.10
C TYR A 100 -11.60 -1.51 -5.18
N GLY A 101 -12.30 -0.42 -5.49
CA GLY A 101 -13.41 -0.39 -6.43
C GLY A 101 -14.70 0.20 -5.84
N PRO A 102 -15.84 0.08 -6.54
CA PRO A 102 -17.12 0.62 -6.09
C PRO A 102 -17.54 -0.05 -4.78
N LYS A 103 -18.20 0.71 -3.90
CA LYS A 103 -18.71 0.26 -2.59
C LYS A 103 -17.64 -0.18 -1.57
N ILE A 104 -16.35 0.07 -1.84
CA ILE A 104 -15.28 -0.09 -0.84
C ILE A 104 -15.01 1.21 -0.08
N GLN A 105 -14.72 2.29 -0.81
CA GLN A 105 -14.56 3.65 -0.27
C GLN A 105 -15.23 4.69 -1.17
N LYS A 106 -15.42 5.90 -0.64
CA LYS A 106 -15.98 7.02 -1.40
C LYS A 106 -15.08 7.33 -2.61
N GLY A 107 -15.68 7.34 -3.80
CA GLY A 107 -14.94 7.56 -5.05
C GLY A 107 -14.10 6.36 -5.50
N GLY A 108 -14.31 5.17 -4.93
CA GLY A 108 -13.66 3.92 -5.36
C GLY A 108 -14.11 3.45 -6.75
N GLY A 109 -15.35 3.74 -7.16
CA GLY A 109 -15.85 3.44 -8.51
C GLY A 109 -15.26 4.31 -9.64
N LEU A 110 -14.32 5.21 -9.31
CA LEU A 110 -13.50 5.90 -10.29
C LEU A 110 -12.28 5.05 -10.69
N TYR A 111 -11.77 4.22 -9.78
CA TYR A 111 -10.63 3.36 -10.06
C TYR A 111 -10.97 2.31 -11.11
N ARG A 112 -12.11 1.65 -10.94
CA ARG A 112 -12.57 0.52 -11.75
C ARG A 112 -14.10 0.35 -11.61
N ASP A 113 -14.69 -0.40 -12.54
CA ASP A 113 -16.15 -0.62 -12.62
C ASP A 113 -16.62 -1.79 -11.75
N ASP A 114 -15.69 -2.68 -11.38
CA ASP A 114 -15.85 -3.86 -10.53
C ASP A 114 -14.99 -3.75 -9.27
N VAL A 115 -15.02 -4.76 -8.39
CA VAL A 115 -14.13 -4.83 -7.22
C VAL A 115 -12.85 -5.58 -7.58
N GLY A 116 -11.73 -5.21 -6.98
CA GLY A 116 -10.49 -5.94 -7.14
C GLY A 116 -9.55 -5.85 -5.95
N PHE A 117 -8.39 -6.48 -6.10
CA PHE A 117 -7.27 -6.46 -5.18
C PHE A 117 -6.03 -6.04 -5.94
N ILE A 118 -5.28 -5.07 -5.40
CA ILE A 118 -4.01 -4.64 -5.95
C ILE A 118 -2.89 -4.88 -4.92
N LEU A 119 -1.90 -5.68 -5.31
CA LEU A 119 -0.77 -6.09 -4.49
C LEU A 119 0.20 -4.92 -4.29
N PHE A 120 0.68 -4.72 -3.06
CA PHE A 120 1.71 -3.72 -2.77
C PHE A 120 2.85 -4.23 -1.87
N ASP A 121 2.68 -5.36 -1.19
CA ASP A 121 3.74 -5.99 -0.40
C ASP A 121 3.50 -7.49 -0.20
N ALA A 122 4.55 -8.21 0.18
CA ALA A 122 4.45 -9.61 0.57
C ALA A 122 5.49 -9.96 1.63
N TYR A 123 5.11 -10.91 2.48
CA TYR A 123 5.96 -11.49 3.49
C TYR A 123 6.00 -13.01 3.31
N VAL A 124 7.17 -13.56 3.01
CA VAL A 124 7.38 -14.96 2.65
C VAL A 124 8.43 -15.54 3.58
N ASP A 125 8.08 -16.57 4.35
CA ASP A 125 8.98 -17.31 5.26
C ASP A 125 9.83 -16.43 6.19
N GLY A 126 9.26 -15.31 6.65
CA GLY A 126 9.98 -14.40 7.54
C GLY A 126 10.63 -13.19 6.84
N TRP A 127 10.49 -13.07 5.52
CA TRP A 127 11.15 -12.03 4.73
C TRP A 127 10.15 -11.10 4.06
N TRP A 128 10.38 -9.80 4.20
CA TRP A 128 9.82 -8.80 3.29
C TRP A 128 10.52 -8.94 1.95
N VAL A 129 9.76 -9.23 0.89
CA VAL A 129 10.35 -9.47 -0.42
C VAL A 129 10.61 -8.15 -1.15
N LEU A 130 11.54 -8.19 -2.10
CA LEU A 130 11.92 -7.03 -2.90
C LEU A 130 10.84 -6.69 -3.94
N ARG A 131 10.89 -5.46 -4.46
CA ARG A 131 9.94 -4.94 -5.44
C ARG A 131 9.77 -5.86 -6.66
N ASP A 132 10.87 -6.29 -7.26
CA ASP A 132 10.83 -7.15 -8.45
C ASP A 132 10.10 -8.46 -8.16
N SER A 133 10.30 -9.04 -6.97
CA SER A 133 9.58 -10.23 -6.53
C SER A 133 8.08 -9.97 -6.31
N ILE A 134 7.68 -8.77 -5.89
CA ILE A 134 6.25 -8.40 -5.82
C ILE A 134 5.63 -8.40 -7.21
N GLU A 135 6.33 -7.87 -8.21
CA GLU A 135 5.87 -7.85 -9.61
C GLU A 135 5.77 -9.26 -10.18
N ASP A 136 6.79 -10.10 -9.95
CA ASP A 136 6.78 -11.51 -10.35
C ASP A 136 5.62 -12.29 -9.71
N ILE A 137 5.39 -12.10 -8.41
CA ILE A 137 4.26 -12.71 -7.69
C ILE A 137 2.93 -12.27 -8.32
N SER A 138 2.77 -10.97 -8.58
CA SER A 138 1.53 -10.45 -9.17
C SER A 138 1.27 -11.02 -10.56
N SER A 139 2.33 -11.14 -11.38
CA SER A 139 2.26 -11.71 -12.73
C SER A 139 1.91 -13.20 -12.69
N LYS A 140 2.54 -13.97 -11.79
CA LYS A 140 2.31 -15.41 -11.64
C LYS A 140 0.87 -15.73 -11.22
N ILE A 141 0.29 -14.92 -10.33
CA ILE A 141 -1.08 -15.10 -9.85
C ILE A 141 -2.10 -14.49 -10.83
N GLY A 142 -1.70 -13.50 -11.64
CA GLY A 142 -2.60 -12.78 -12.54
C GLY A 142 -3.42 -11.70 -11.83
N ILE A 143 -2.81 -10.97 -10.92
CA ILE A 143 -3.44 -9.86 -10.16
C ILE A 143 -2.74 -8.54 -10.44
N ASP A 144 -3.44 -7.44 -10.16
CA ASP A 144 -2.88 -6.10 -10.27
C ASP A 144 -1.76 -5.90 -9.22
N CYS A 145 -0.70 -5.18 -9.59
CA CYS A 145 0.34 -4.69 -8.68
C CYS A 145 0.36 -3.16 -8.70
N VAL A 146 0.57 -2.52 -7.55
CA VAL A 146 0.66 -1.06 -7.49
C VAL A 146 1.87 -0.61 -8.33
N PRO A 147 1.69 0.27 -9.32
CA PRO A 147 2.77 0.69 -10.20
C PRO A 147 3.83 1.50 -9.44
N LEU A 148 5.09 1.32 -9.84
CA LEU A 148 6.18 2.18 -9.39
C LEU A 148 6.06 3.51 -10.13
N ILE A 149 5.97 4.60 -9.38
CA ILE A 149 6.00 5.97 -9.92
C ILE A 149 7.44 6.32 -10.30
N GLY A 150 8.39 5.93 -9.45
CA GLY A 150 9.82 6.11 -9.68
C GLY A 150 10.63 6.00 -8.40
N THR A 151 11.91 6.26 -8.52
CA THR A 151 12.84 6.45 -7.40
C THR A 151 13.08 7.94 -7.24
N MET A 152 12.88 8.47 -6.04
CA MET A 152 12.94 9.91 -5.75
C MET A 152 13.61 10.19 -4.42
N ASP A 153 14.18 11.38 -4.26
CA ASP A 153 14.47 11.95 -2.95
C ASP A 153 13.21 12.55 -2.28
N ILE A 154 13.34 13.02 -1.04
CA ILE A 154 12.21 13.54 -0.27
C ILE A 154 11.63 14.82 -0.88
N ASP A 155 12.48 15.72 -1.37
CA ASP A 155 12.05 17.01 -1.92
C ASP A 155 11.31 16.82 -3.25
N GLU A 156 11.76 15.89 -4.07
CA GLU A 156 11.09 15.46 -5.30
C GLU A 156 9.71 14.87 -4.99
N VAL A 157 9.59 14.01 -3.97
CA VAL A 157 8.29 13.44 -3.55
C VAL A 157 7.34 14.52 -3.06
N VAL A 158 7.82 15.48 -2.27
CA VAL A 158 7.01 16.60 -1.77
C VAL A 158 6.45 17.40 -2.95
N LYS A 159 7.30 17.80 -3.90
CA LYS A 159 6.87 18.52 -5.12
C LYS A 159 5.87 17.70 -5.94
N TYR A 160 6.11 16.41 -6.09
CA TYR A 160 5.21 15.50 -6.80
C TYR A 160 3.83 15.44 -6.13
N VAL A 161 3.75 15.31 -4.80
CA VAL A 161 2.45 15.26 -4.11
C VAL A 161 1.74 16.62 -4.16
N GLN A 162 2.48 17.73 -4.03
CA GLN A 162 1.93 19.10 -4.12
C GLN A 162 1.36 19.41 -5.50
N SER A 163 1.85 18.78 -6.57
CA SER A 163 1.31 18.94 -7.92
C SER A 163 -0.05 18.26 -8.14
N LYS A 164 -0.61 17.58 -7.13
CA LYS A 164 -1.93 16.91 -7.14
C LYS A 164 -2.10 15.93 -8.32
N PRO A 165 -1.17 14.99 -8.52
CA PRO A 165 -1.14 14.11 -9.68
C PRO A 165 -2.39 13.21 -9.75
N ASN A 166 -2.76 12.82 -10.96
CA ASN A 166 -3.81 11.83 -11.16
C ASN A 166 -3.32 10.43 -10.81
N SER A 167 -4.24 9.60 -10.33
CA SER A 167 -4.03 8.17 -10.09
C SER A 167 -3.59 7.47 -11.38
N LEU A 168 -2.57 6.62 -11.26
CA LEU A 168 -2.02 5.82 -12.36
C LEU A 168 -2.87 4.59 -12.67
N ILE A 169 -3.65 4.12 -11.69
CA ILE A 169 -4.47 2.90 -11.82
C ILE A 169 -5.95 3.19 -12.08
N SER A 170 -6.35 4.46 -12.04
CA SER A 170 -7.76 4.84 -12.15
C SER A 170 -8.22 4.86 -13.59
N LYS A 171 -9.32 4.15 -13.91
CA LYS A 171 -9.95 4.18 -15.23
C LYS A 171 -10.55 5.55 -15.60
N LYS A 172 -10.89 6.37 -14.60
CA LYS A 172 -11.45 7.72 -14.77
C LYS A 172 -10.53 8.76 -14.14
N THR A 173 -10.63 10.02 -14.57
CA THR A 173 -9.89 11.13 -13.96
C THR A 173 -10.15 11.19 -12.45
N LYS A 174 -9.08 11.01 -11.67
CA LYS A 174 -9.10 10.99 -10.22
C LYS A 174 -7.74 11.42 -9.72
N THR A 175 -7.68 12.48 -8.92
CA THR A 175 -6.48 12.81 -8.14
C THR A 175 -6.16 11.66 -7.19
N MET A 176 -4.91 11.20 -7.16
CA MET A 176 -4.51 10.13 -6.24
C MET A 176 -4.69 10.54 -4.78
N GLU A 177 -4.82 9.57 -3.87
CA GLU A 177 -4.87 9.88 -2.44
C GLU A 177 -3.55 10.47 -1.95
N GLY A 178 -2.45 9.94 -2.47
CA GLY A 178 -1.08 10.24 -2.07
C GLY A 178 -0.13 9.17 -2.56
N ILE A 179 1.00 9.07 -1.87
CA ILE A 179 2.05 8.09 -2.14
C ILE A 179 2.40 7.28 -0.89
N ILE A 180 3.00 6.12 -1.13
CA ILE A 180 3.82 5.39 -0.16
C ILE A 180 5.26 5.44 -0.68
N ALA A 181 6.18 5.83 0.18
CA ALA A 181 7.62 5.84 -0.08
C ALA A 181 8.28 4.76 0.76
N ARG A 182 8.94 3.81 0.10
CA ARG A 182 9.72 2.73 0.71
C ARG A 182 11.20 2.98 0.45
N SER A 183 12.04 2.78 1.46
CA SER A 183 13.50 2.96 1.30
C SER A 183 14.06 2.16 0.12
N HIS A 184 15.00 2.77 -0.60
CA HIS A 184 15.82 2.10 -1.61
C HIS A 184 17.31 2.24 -1.26
N PRO A 185 18.05 1.13 -1.08
CA PRO A 185 17.56 -0.26 -1.03
C PRO A 185 16.59 -0.49 0.15
N LEU A 186 15.88 -1.62 0.16
CA LEU A 186 14.96 -1.97 1.24
C LEU A 186 15.70 -2.03 2.58
N LEU A 187 15.36 -1.13 3.49
CA LEU A 187 15.80 -1.15 4.88
C LEU A 187 14.64 -1.51 5.81
N LEU A 188 14.96 -2.09 6.96
CA LEU A 188 14.01 -2.38 8.02
C LEU A 188 14.31 -1.51 9.25
N PHE A 189 13.25 -1.12 9.96
CA PHE A 189 13.38 -0.65 11.33
C PHE A 189 13.88 -1.78 12.25
N ARG A 190 14.35 -1.44 13.45
CA ARG A 190 14.82 -2.41 14.46
C ARG A 190 13.76 -3.46 14.83
N ASN A 191 12.49 -3.15 14.68
CA ASN A 191 11.38 -4.08 14.94
C ASN A 191 11.06 -5.01 13.76
N GLY A 192 11.79 -4.93 12.65
CA GLY A 192 11.60 -5.73 11.45
C GLY A 192 10.57 -5.19 10.46
N ASP A 193 9.95 -4.03 10.72
CA ASP A 193 9.04 -3.40 9.77
C ASP A 193 9.82 -2.72 8.63
N PRO A 194 9.32 -2.70 7.39
CA PRO A 194 9.94 -1.95 6.31
C PRO A 194 10.01 -0.46 6.65
N LEU A 195 11.16 0.16 6.39
CA LEU A 195 11.36 1.59 6.54
C LEU A 195 10.60 2.31 5.42
N MET A 196 9.42 2.80 5.76
CA MET A 196 8.49 3.45 4.83
C MET A 196 7.67 4.56 5.49
N TRP A 197 7.23 5.50 4.66
CA TRP A 197 6.33 6.58 5.04
C TRP A 197 5.30 6.86 3.94
N LYS A 198 4.31 7.68 4.25
CA LYS A 198 3.29 8.13 3.32
C LYS A 198 3.19 9.64 3.29
N LEU A 199 2.68 10.18 2.21
CA LEU A 199 2.35 11.60 2.10
C LEU A 199 1.12 11.73 1.23
N LYS A 200 0.09 12.44 1.71
CA LYS A 200 -1.19 12.54 1.01
C LYS A 200 -1.38 13.90 0.41
N VAL A 201 -2.01 13.96 -0.77
CA VAL A 201 -2.34 15.22 -1.45
C VAL A 201 -3.15 16.13 -0.52
N ARG A 202 -4.05 15.54 0.27
CA ARG A 202 -4.89 16.28 1.22
C ARG A 202 -4.13 16.91 2.38
N ASP A 203 -2.89 16.49 2.64
CA ASP A 203 -2.06 17.04 3.72
C ASP A 203 -1.56 18.46 3.37
N TYR A 204 -1.56 18.83 2.08
CA TYR A 204 -1.15 20.14 1.55
C TYR A 204 -2.34 21.04 1.14
N LYS A 205 -3.53 20.80 1.67
CA LYS A 205 -4.69 21.65 1.33
C LYS A 205 -4.46 23.07 1.84
N GLU A 206 -4.74 24.04 0.98
CA GLU A 206 -4.75 25.46 1.31
C GLU A 206 -5.82 25.77 2.38
N GLU A 207 -5.54 26.83 3.14
CA GLU A 207 -6.49 27.41 4.09
C GLU A 207 -7.85 27.62 3.42
N LYS A 208 -8.92 27.27 4.14
CA LYS A 208 -10.24 27.78 3.76
C LYS A 208 -10.18 29.30 3.93
N SER A 209 -10.13 30.02 2.81
CA SER A 209 -10.43 31.46 2.78
C SER A 209 -11.83 31.73 3.34
#